data_AF-R6A1C6-F1
#
_entry.id   AF-R6A1C6-F1
#
_cell.length_a   1.000
_cell.length_b   1.000
_cell.length_c   1.000
_cell.angle_alpha   90.00
_cell.angle_beta   90.00
_cell.angle_gamma   90.00
#
_symmetry.space_group_name_H-M   'P 1'
#
loop_
_entity.id
_entity.type
_entity.pdbx_description
1 polymer ?
#
loop_
_entity_poly.entity_id
_entity_poly.type
_entity_poly.pdbx_seq_one_letter_code
_entity_poly.pdbx_strand_id
1 'polypeptide(L)'
;MKNPQKFDEFMTALSLISFALGFVSALAGAAMPYVKGERQFMFYRYIVEVATSAIAGVVVFLLLKVTDIPEEWIAALTGVASFYGTRLMNVLYGLLVGRLKIIFLDSSKDEGRKKDDEQK
;
A
#
# COMPACT_ATOMS: atom_id res chain seq x y z
N MET A 1 13.36 -42.62 -5.68
CA MET A 1 13.63 -41.57 -6.69
C MET A 1 12.62 -40.45 -6.44
N LYS A 2 13.07 -39.35 -5.83
CA LYS A 2 12.23 -38.19 -5.47
C LYS A 2 12.12 -37.34 -6.74
N ASN A 3 11.01 -37.43 -7.47
CA ASN A 3 10.84 -36.77 -8.77
C ASN A 3 10.97 -35.24 -8.60
N PRO A 4 12.06 -34.60 -9.07
CA PRO A 4 12.27 -33.16 -8.91
C PRO A 4 11.20 -32.35 -9.69
N GLN A 5 10.72 -32.86 -10.82
CA GLN A 5 9.69 -32.21 -11.64
C GLN A 5 8.38 -31.90 -10.88
N LYS A 6 7.92 -32.80 -10.00
CA LYS A 6 6.69 -32.56 -9.25
C LYS A 6 6.86 -31.53 -8.14
N PHE A 7 8.08 -31.35 -7.63
CA PHE A 7 8.39 -30.32 -6.66
C PHE A 7 8.43 -28.93 -7.32
N ASP A 8 9.06 -28.79 -8.48
CA ASP A 8 9.11 -27.51 -9.20
C ASP A 8 7.73 -27.03 -9.67
N GLU A 9 6.89 -27.95 -10.17
CA GLU A 9 5.49 -27.64 -10.53
C GLU A 9 4.67 -27.21 -9.30
N PHE A 10 4.91 -27.83 -8.15
CA PHE A 10 4.24 -27.49 -6.89
C PHE A 10 4.64 -26.10 -6.38
N MET A 11 5.93 -25.77 -6.37
CA MET A 11 6.43 -24.44 -5.97
C MET A 11 5.93 -23.34 -6.93
N THR A 12 5.84 -23.66 -8.23
CA THR A 12 5.27 -22.74 -9.23
C THR A 12 3.77 -22.51 -8.98
N ALA A 13 3.01 -23.56 -8.70
CA ALA A 13 1.60 -23.46 -8.36
C ALA A 13 1.37 -22.65 -7.07
N LEU A 14 2.18 -22.88 -6.03
CA LEU A 14 2.13 -22.13 -4.79
C LEU A 14 2.43 -20.64 -4.98
N SER A 15 3.45 -20.31 -5.79
CA SER A 15 3.77 -18.93 -6.15
C SER A 15 2.59 -18.25 -6.88
N LEU A 16 1.95 -18.98 -7.81
CA LEU A 16 0.81 -18.46 -8.57
C LEU A 16 -0.42 -18.23 -7.67
N ILE A 17 -0.70 -19.17 -6.77
CA ILE A 17 -1.79 -19.06 -5.78
C ILE A 17 -1.54 -17.87 -4.83
N SER A 18 -0.29 -17.71 -4.38
CA SER A 18 0.11 -16.58 -3.52
C SER A 18 -0.11 -15.24 -4.22
N PHE A 19 0.23 -15.16 -5.50
CA PHE A 19 0.02 -13.95 -6.30
C PHE A 19 -1.47 -13.66 -6.52
N ALA A 20 -2.27 -14.69 -6.83
CA ALA A 20 -3.71 -14.56 -6.98
C ALA A 20 -4.39 -14.11 -5.68
N LEU A 21 -4.00 -14.70 -4.54
CA LEU A 21 -4.47 -14.29 -3.21
C LEU A 21 -4.08 -12.84 -2.91
N GLY A 22 -2.82 -12.47 -3.15
CA GLY A 22 -2.36 -11.09 -2.98
C GLY A 22 -3.15 -10.09 -3.82
N PHE A 23 -3.53 -10.46 -5.04
CA PHE A 23 -4.36 -9.62 -5.91
C PHE A 23 -5.80 -9.46 -5.38
N VAL A 24 -6.43 -10.56 -4.96
CA VAL A 24 -7.78 -10.53 -4.35
C VAL A 24 -7.77 -9.71 -3.07
N SER A 25 -6.73 -9.84 -2.24
CA SER A 25 -6.54 -9.04 -1.04
C SER A 25 -6.40 -7.54 -1.35
N ALA A 26 -5.69 -7.18 -2.41
CA ALA A 26 -5.56 -5.78 -2.85
C ALA A 26 -6.91 -5.19 -3.28
N LEU A 27 -7.71 -5.95 -4.04
CA LEU A 27 -9.07 -5.55 -4.42
C LEU A 27 -9.96 -5.35 -3.18
N ALA A 28 -9.96 -6.33 -2.27
CA ALA A 28 -10.76 -6.26 -1.04
C ALA A 28 -10.35 -5.10 -0.13
N GLY A 29 -9.04 -4.88 0.03
CA GLY A 29 -8.49 -3.79 0.85
C GLY A 29 -8.86 -2.42 0.32
N ALA A 30 -8.73 -2.21 -0.99
CA ALA A 30 -9.14 -0.97 -1.65
C ALA A 30 -10.66 -0.77 -1.63
N ALA A 31 -11.46 -1.85 -1.68
CA ALA A 31 -12.92 -1.76 -1.67
C ALA A 31 -13.50 -1.43 -0.28
N MET A 32 -12.81 -1.84 0.80
CA MET A 32 -13.28 -1.71 2.18
C MET A 32 -13.79 -0.30 2.58
N PRO A 33 -13.08 0.81 2.30
CA PRO A 33 -13.56 2.16 2.66
C PRO A 33 -14.81 2.60 1.89
N TYR A 34 -15.04 2.05 0.70
CA TYR A 34 -16.24 2.34 -0.10
C TYR A 34 -17.45 1.56 0.42
N VAL A 35 -17.27 0.28 0.77
CA VAL A 35 -18.34 -0.57 1.32
C VAL A 35 -18.81 -0.08 2.69
N LYS A 36 -17.90 0.49 3.49
CA LYS A 36 -18.23 1.09 4.79
C LYS A 36 -18.91 2.47 4.70
N GLY A 37 -19.05 3.04 3.51
CA GLY A 37 -19.61 4.37 3.31
C GLY A 37 -18.73 5.51 3.84
N GLU A 38 -17.46 5.24 4.16
CA GLU A 38 -16.51 6.25 4.65
C GLU A 38 -16.08 7.21 3.52
N ARG A 39 -16.19 6.78 2.25
CA ARG A 39 -15.87 7.59 1.05
C ARG A 39 -16.83 7.33 -0.10
N GLN A 40 -17.05 8.38 -0.89
CA GLN A 40 -17.73 8.32 -2.18
C GLN A 40 -16.91 7.49 -3.18
N PHE A 41 -17.56 6.59 -3.91
CA PHE A 41 -16.90 5.73 -4.90
C PHE A 41 -16.51 6.54 -6.14
N MET A 42 -15.21 6.54 -6.46
CA MET A 42 -14.69 7.10 -7.69
C MET A 42 -13.81 6.05 -8.37
N PHE A 43 -14.21 5.60 -9.56
CA PHE A 43 -13.56 4.48 -10.25
C PHE A 43 -12.06 4.69 -10.47
N TYR A 44 -11.66 5.87 -10.98
CA TYR A 44 -10.24 6.20 -11.19
C TYR A 44 -9.41 6.08 -9.91
N ARG A 45 -9.96 6.58 -8.79
CA ARG A 45 -9.29 6.53 -7.50
C ARG A 45 -9.22 5.09 -6.98
N TYR A 46 -10.28 4.32 -7.14
CA TYR A 46 -10.31 2.92 -6.76
C TYR A 46 -9.22 2.11 -7.49
N ILE A 47 -9.04 2.33 -8.79
CA ILE A 47 -7.97 1.66 -9.56
C ILE A 47 -6.58 2.03 -9.02
N VAL A 48 -6.34 3.30 -8.70
CA VAL A 48 -5.07 3.74 -8.10
C VAL A 48 -4.86 3.10 -6.73
N GLU A 49 -5.91 3.02 -5.91
CA GLU A 49 -5.87 2.39 -4.60
C GLU A 49 -5.55 0.88 -4.73
N VAL A 50 -6.22 0.16 -5.62
CA VAL A 50 -5.93 -1.26 -5.92
C VAL A 50 -4.49 -1.45 -6.40
N ALA A 51 -4.02 -0.63 -7.35
CA ALA A 51 -2.67 -0.72 -7.90
C ALA A 51 -1.62 -0.49 -6.81
N THR A 52 -1.83 0.49 -5.93
CA THR A 52 -0.90 0.75 -4.82
C THR A 52 -0.88 -0.41 -3.83
N SER A 53 -2.05 -0.92 -3.45
CA SER A 53 -2.15 -2.07 -2.57
C SER A 53 -1.46 -3.30 -3.16
N ALA A 54 -1.64 -3.56 -4.45
CA ALA A 54 -0.95 -4.63 -5.15
C ALA A 54 0.58 -4.44 -5.15
N ILE A 55 1.08 -3.22 -5.40
CA ILE A 55 2.52 -2.91 -5.34
C ILE A 55 3.08 -3.19 -3.94
N ALA A 56 2.37 -2.80 -2.87
CA ALA A 56 2.79 -3.09 -1.50
C ALA A 56 2.92 -4.59 -1.25
N GLY A 57 1.95 -5.38 -1.73
CA GLY A 57 2.01 -6.84 -1.71
C GLY A 57 3.23 -7.39 -2.44
N VAL A 58 3.48 -6.94 -3.67
CA VAL A 58 4.62 -7.39 -4.48
C VAL A 58 5.95 -7.07 -3.81
N VAL A 59 6.10 -5.87 -3.22
CA VAL A 59 7.32 -5.49 -2.49
C VAL A 59 7.55 -6.43 -1.31
N VAL A 60 6.52 -6.73 -0.52
CA VAL A 60 6.64 -7.65 0.63
C VAL A 60 6.92 -9.07 0.16
N PHE A 61 6.26 -9.54 -0.90
CA PHE A 61 6.53 -10.85 -1.50
C PHE A 61 8.00 -10.99 -1.93
N LEU A 62 8.54 -9.99 -2.63
CA LEU A 62 9.93 -10.01 -3.09
C LEU A 62 10.91 -10.00 -1.91
N LEU A 63 10.65 -9.21 -0.87
CA LEU A 63 11.49 -9.19 0.34
C LEU A 63 11.50 -10.53 1.06
N LEU A 64 10.34 -11.17 1.19
CA LEU A 64 10.19 -12.45 1.88
C LEU A 64 10.64 -13.64 1.02
N LYS A 65 10.67 -13.50 -0.30
CA LYS A 65 11.19 -14.54 -1.21
C LYS A 65 12.71 -14.67 -1.16
N VAL A 66 13.40 -13.64 -0.67
CA VAL A 66 14.87 -13.64 -0.47
C VAL A 66 15.25 -14.25 0.89
N THR A 67 14.29 -14.52 1.77
CA THR A 67 14.53 -15.17 3.07
C THR A 67 14.18 -16.65 3.04
N ASP A 68 14.80 -17.45 3.92
CA ASP A 68 14.52 -18.90 4.11
C ASP A 68 13.19 -19.17 4.85
N ILE A 69 12.16 -18.36 4.58
CA ILE A 69 10.84 -18.49 5.21
C ILE A 69 9.98 -19.47 4.39
N PRO A 70 9.14 -20.31 5.03
CA PRO A 70 8.27 -21.22 4.28
C PRO A 70 7.26 -20.47 3.40
N GLU A 71 6.99 -20.96 2.20
CA GLU A 71 6.17 -20.27 1.18
C GLU A 71 4.76 -19.92 1.65
N GLU A 72 4.17 -20.73 2.53
CA GLU A 72 2.86 -20.48 3.12
C GLU A 72 2.83 -19.16 3.91
N TRP A 73 3.90 -18.86 4.65
CA TRP A 73 4.03 -17.61 5.41
C TRP A 73 4.30 -16.44 4.49
N ILE A 74 5.07 -16.65 3.42
CA ILE A 74 5.28 -15.63 2.38
C ILE A 74 3.93 -15.24 1.77
N ALA A 75 3.10 -16.21 1.41
CA ALA A 75 1.77 -15.99 0.85
C ALA A 75 0.85 -15.22 1.81
N ALA A 76 0.81 -15.64 3.07
CA ALA A 76 -0.03 -15.01 4.09
C ALA A 76 0.38 -13.55 4.34
N LEU A 77 1.67 -13.30 4.53
CA LEU A 77 2.19 -11.95 4.79
C LEU A 77 2.05 -11.04 3.57
N THR A 78 2.24 -11.58 2.37
CA THR A 78 1.97 -10.88 1.11
C THR A 78 0.51 -10.47 1.00
N GLY A 79 -0.43 -11.37 1.31
CA GLY A 79 -1.86 -11.08 1.32
C GLY A 79 -2.23 -9.98 2.32
N VAL A 80 -1.68 -10.04 3.54
CA VAL A 80 -1.88 -8.98 4.55
C VAL A 80 -1.33 -7.64 4.07
N ALA A 81 -0.12 -7.61 3.52
CA ALA A 81 0.48 -6.41 2.97
C ALA A 81 -0.34 -5.82 1.81
N SER A 82 -0.80 -6.67 0.89
CA SER A 82 -1.70 -6.27 -0.20
C SER A 82 -3.00 -5.65 0.32
N PHE A 83 -3.60 -6.24 1.36
CA PHE A 83 -4.85 -5.74 1.93
C PHE A 83 -4.68 -4.37 2.60
N TYR A 84 -3.59 -4.16 3.34
CA TYR A 84 -3.36 -2.93 4.09
C TYR A 84 -2.59 -1.84 3.34
N GLY A 85 -2.08 -2.11 2.13
CA GLY A 85 -1.24 -1.17 1.38
C GLY A 85 -1.87 0.22 1.16
N THR A 86 -3.16 0.29 0.83
CA THR A 86 -3.91 1.55 0.69
C THR A 86 -4.06 2.32 2.00
N ARG A 87 -4.23 1.61 3.12
CA ARG A 87 -4.27 2.22 4.46
C ARG A 87 -2.91 2.81 4.82
N LEU A 88 -1.84 2.07 4.57
CA LEU A 88 -0.47 2.54 4.80
C LEU A 88 -0.20 3.81 4.00
N MET A 89 -0.57 3.82 2.71
CA MET A 89 -0.35 5.01 1.87
C MET A 89 -1.19 6.21 2.31
N ASN A 90 -2.45 6.02 2.69
CA ASN A 90 -3.28 7.11 3.22
C ASN A 90 -2.71 7.68 4.54
N VAL A 91 -2.16 6.85 5.43
CA VAL A 91 -1.50 7.29 6.67
C VAL A 91 -0.22 8.07 6.35
N LEU A 92 0.62 7.55 5.45
CA LEU A 92 1.84 8.24 5.01
C LEU A 92 1.54 9.58 4.36
N TYR A 93 0.52 9.64 3.50
CA TYR A 93 0.09 10.88 2.86
C TYR A 93 -0.43 11.88 3.89
N GLY A 94 -1.25 11.44 4.86
CA GLY A 94 -1.72 12.28 5.95
C GLY A 94 -0.59 12.84 6.81
N LEU A 95 0.44 12.04 7.09
CA LEU A 95 1.59 12.45 7.89
C LEU A 95 2.49 13.43 7.11
N LEU A 96 2.81 13.11 5.85
CA LEU A 96 3.67 13.94 4.99
C LEU A 96 3.02 15.27 4.61
N VAL A 97 1.76 15.23 4.15
CA VAL A 97 1.02 16.46 3.79
C VAL A 97 0.62 17.24 5.03
N GLY A 98 0.30 16.57 6.14
CA GLY A 98 0.05 17.23 7.42
C GLY A 98 1.25 18.04 7.91
N ARG A 99 2.47 17.48 7.78
CA ARG A 99 3.72 18.19 8.07
C ARG A 99 4.01 19.32 7.07
N LEU A 100 3.77 19.11 5.77
CA LEU A 100 3.96 20.16 4.77
C LEU A 100 3.02 21.36 4.99
N LYS A 101 1.76 21.10 5.38
CA LYS A 101 0.78 22.15 5.65
C LYS A 101 1.19 23.03 6.82
N ILE A 102 1.83 22.47 7.85
CA ILE A 102 2.36 23.25 8.98
C ILE A 102 3.49 24.17 8.52
N ILE A 103 4.42 23.67 7.72
CA ILE A 103 5.56 24.47 7.21
C ILE A 103 5.09 25.60 6.29
N PHE A 104 4.10 25.33 5.42
CA PHE A 104 3.57 26.33 4.50
C PHE A 104 2.69 27.38 5.21
N LEU A 105 1.93 26.97 6.24
CA LEU A 105 1.12 27.90 7.03
C LEU A 105 1.99 28.83 7.91
N ASP A 106 3.10 28.32 8.44
CA ASP A 106 4.08 29.15 9.17
C ASP A 106 4.76 30.16 8.23
N SER A 107 5.12 29.74 7.01
CA SER A 107 5.77 30.63 6.05
C SER A 107 4.86 31.78 5.57
N SER A 108 3.56 31.54 5.37
CA SER A 108 2.61 32.62 5.04
C SER A 108 2.34 33.57 6.22
N LYS A 109 2.47 33.10 7.46
CA LYS A 109 2.27 33.94 8.64
C LYS A 109 3.46 34.88 8.89
N ASP A 110 4.65 34.46 8.51
CA ASP A 110 5.89 35.25 8.64
C ASP A 110 6.03 36.31 7.53
N GLU A 111 5.54 36.04 6.32
CA GLU A 111 5.47 37.05 5.25
C GLU A 111 4.43 38.17 5.51
N GLY A 112 3.31 37.84 6.17
CA GLY A 112 2.31 38.84 6.55
C GLY A 112 2.82 39.82 7.61
N ARG A 113 3.62 39.35 8.57
CA ARG A 113 4.18 40.18 9.64
C ARG A 113 5.20 41.20 9.15
N LYS A 114 6.00 40.86 8.14
CA LYS A 114 7.00 41.77 7.56
C LYS A 114 6.39 42.95 6.80
N LYS A 115 5.19 42.78 6.21
CA LYS A 115 4.52 43.87 5.49
C LYS A 115 3.85 44.90 6.40
N ASP A 116 3.41 44.49 7.59
CA ASP A 116 2.78 45.40 8.56
C ASP A 116 3.79 46.29 9.31
N ASP A 117 5.04 45.82 9.45
CA ASP A 117 6.12 46.60 10.08
C ASP A 117 6.79 47.61 9.11
N GLU A 118 6.64 47.44 7.79
CA GLU A 118 7.12 48.41 6.78
C GLU A 118 6.12 49.55 6.47
N GLN A 119 4.89 49.47 7.00
CA GLN A 119 3.83 50.49 6.81
C GLN A 119 3.53 51.35 8.06
N LYS A 120 4.33 51.23 9.11
CA LYS A 120 4.28 52.10 10.31
C LYS A 120 5.49 53.02 10.38
#